data_AF-A0A4R6LDY4-F1
#
_entry.id   AF-A0A4R6LDY4-F1
#
_cell.length_a   1.000
_cell.length_b   1.000
_cell.length_c   1.000
_cell.angle_alpha   90.00
_cell.angle_beta   90.00
_cell.angle_gamma   90.00
#
_symmetry.space_group_name_H-M   'P 1'
#
loop_
_entity.id
_entity.type
_entity.pdbx_description
1 polymer ?
#
loop_
_entity_poly.entity_id
_entity_poly.type
_entity_poly.pdbx_seq_one_letter_code
_entity_poly.pdbx_strand_id
1 'polypeptide(L)'
;MKIIMFLILSYFLPINLYPQKLEYRNVDYYFDMVEKLEIDKLKKEGIIDKNLNVTKKYKNIGKNELNDKGQSKYFDVKINILKFVFKDYLYQQHLEYKQDVYVLYFSMAGFDDTEWCIIKWRKDKWNYQDKIDKKLVNMQRDNRGENKNLDFSFICFNYDEGPKNLDRVIIFIKNNYLVMERGGLYHSLFDLKNNKLLINEDSPFTKSNTDNKEEMNLWIKENVHDKILKIINQ
;
A
#
# COMPACT_ATOMS: atom_id res chain seq x y z
N MET A 1 64.70 9.52 -19.62
CA MET A 1 63.91 10.29 -18.63
C MET A 1 62.43 10.08 -18.94
N LYS A 2 61.67 9.62 -17.93
CA LYS A 2 60.19 9.57 -17.83
C LYS A 2 59.39 8.57 -18.68
N ILE A 3 59.21 7.40 -18.05
CA ILE A 3 58.01 6.56 -18.08
C ILE A 3 56.77 7.44 -17.80
N ILE A 4 55.74 7.37 -18.64
CA ILE A 4 54.39 7.84 -18.28
C ILE A 4 53.42 6.69 -18.53
N MET A 5 53.25 5.91 -17.47
CA MET A 5 52.16 4.97 -17.26
C MET A 5 51.00 5.81 -16.69
N PHE A 6 50.01 6.17 -17.51
CA PHE A 6 48.81 6.82 -16.99
C PHE A 6 47.82 5.74 -16.54
N LEU A 7 47.72 5.64 -15.22
CA LEU A 7 46.77 4.78 -14.51
C LEU A 7 45.34 5.06 -14.97
N ILE A 8 44.65 3.97 -15.27
CA ILE A 8 43.20 3.84 -15.13
C ILE A 8 42.89 4.04 -13.65
N LEU A 9 42.61 5.29 -13.25
CA LEU A 9 42.03 5.58 -11.95
C LEU A 9 40.51 5.42 -12.11
N SER A 10 40.06 4.19 -11.93
CA SER A 10 38.67 3.85 -11.64
C SER A 10 38.18 4.75 -10.51
N TYR A 11 37.36 5.74 -10.86
CA TYR A 11 36.48 6.44 -9.92
C TYR A 11 35.50 5.41 -9.34
N PHE A 12 35.95 4.64 -8.36
CA PHE A 12 35.06 4.08 -7.36
C PHE A 12 34.56 5.26 -6.54
N LEU A 13 33.54 5.94 -7.05
CA LEU A 13 32.68 6.72 -6.17
C LEU A 13 32.16 5.72 -5.12
N PRO A 14 32.46 5.89 -3.83
CA PRO A 14 31.73 5.16 -2.82
C PRO A 14 30.29 5.66 -2.93
N ILE A 15 29.44 4.90 -3.63
CA ILE A 15 28.01 5.05 -3.46
C ILE A 15 27.78 4.64 -2.02
N ASN A 16 27.65 5.63 -1.15
CA ASN A 16 27.11 5.45 0.18
C ASN A 16 25.65 5.01 0.00
N LEU A 17 25.46 3.72 -0.31
CA LEU A 17 24.21 3.00 -0.10
C LEU A 17 24.07 2.84 1.41
N TYR A 18 23.85 3.94 2.13
CA TYR A 18 23.18 3.82 3.40
C TYR A 18 21.79 3.29 3.06
N PRO A 19 21.42 2.07 3.49
CA PRO A 19 20.07 1.60 3.27
C PRO A 19 19.14 2.63 3.90
N GLN A 20 18.30 3.26 3.09
CA GLN A 20 17.26 4.12 3.59
C GLN A 20 16.37 3.25 4.46
N LYS A 21 16.49 3.40 5.78
CA LYS A 21 15.72 2.61 6.73
C LYS A 21 14.26 3.01 6.54
N LEU A 22 13.48 2.15 5.89
CA LEU A 22 12.05 2.40 5.68
C LEU A 22 11.33 2.26 7.02
N GLU A 23 10.86 3.38 7.54
CA GLU A 23 10.02 3.43 8.74
C GLU A 23 8.55 3.20 8.40
N TYR A 24 7.77 2.75 9.38
CA TYR A 24 6.35 2.50 9.22
C TYR A 24 5.62 3.71 8.63
N ARG A 25 4.74 3.46 7.65
CA ARG A 25 3.86 4.45 7.04
C ARG A 25 2.42 3.94 7.11
N ASN A 26 1.58 4.66 7.84
CA ASN A 26 0.15 4.39 7.86
C ASN A 26 -0.49 4.80 6.52
N VAL A 27 -1.78 4.52 6.38
CA VAL A 27 -2.54 4.87 5.18
C VAL A 27 -2.65 6.40 5.02
N ASP A 28 -2.81 7.14 6.12
CA ASP A 28 -2.94 8.61 6.11
C ASP A 28 -1.73 9.31 5.52
N TYR A 29 -0.51 8.80 5.75
CA TYR A 29 0.71 9.33 5.12
C TYR A 29 0.56 9.48 3.59
N TYR A 30 -0.10 8.52 2.94
CA TYR A 30 -0.32 8.54 1.50
C TYR A 30 -1.49 9.44 1.10
N PHE A 31 -2.55 9.51 1.90
CA PHE A 31 -3.66 10.42 1.63
C PHE A 31 -3.29 11.90 1.82
N ASP A 32 -2.45 12.23 2.82
CA ASP A 32 -1.88 13.56 2.99
C ASP A 32 -1.06 14.00 1.77
N MET A 33 -0.33 13.05 1.16
CA MET A 33 0.41 13.29 -0.08
C MET A 33 -0.53 13.54 -1.26
N VAL A 34 -1.61 12.76 -1.37
CA VAL A 34 -2.65 12.94 -2.41
C VAL A 34 -3.31 14.30 -2.28
N GLU A 35 -3.72 14.71 -1.08
CA GLU A 35 -4.37 15.99 -0.82
C GLU A 35 -3.48 17.16 -1.24
N LYS A 36 -2.18 17.13 -0.88
CA LYS A 36 -1.21 18.16 -1.29
C LYS A 36 -1.09 18.26 -2.81
N LEU A 37 -0.93 17.12 -3.49
CA LEU A 37 -0.86 17.07 -4.95
C LEU A 37 -2.15 17.59 -5.60
N GLU A 38 -3.30 17.28 -5.01
CA GLU A 38 -4.61 17.74 -5.49
C GLU A 38 -4.72 19.25 -5.40
N ILE A 39 -4.47 19.83 -4.23
CA ILE A 39 -4.50 21.28 -4.02
C ILE A 39 -3.56 22.00 -5.00
N ASP A 40 -2.32 21.52 -5.15
CA ASP A 40 -1.33 22.12 -6.04
C ASP A 40 -1.78 22.08 -7.51
N LYS A 41 -2.36 20.96 -7.93
CA LYS A 41 -2.88 20.80 -9.29
C LYS A 41 -4.13 21.66 -9.52
N LEU A 42 -5.05 21.74 -8.56
CA LEU A 42 -6.23 22.60 -8.64
C LEU A 42 -5.85 24.08 -8.74
N LYS A 43 -4.83 24.53 -8.01
CA LYS A 43 -4.26 25.89 -8.14
C LYS A 43 -3.66 26.10 -9.53
N LYS A 44 -2.85 25.16 -10.01
CA LYS A 44 -2.22 25.22 -11.34
C LYS A 44 -3.24 25.29 -12.49
N GLU A 45 -4.36 24.57 -12.35
CA GLU A 45 -5.46 24.57 -13.32
C GLU A 45 -6.38 25.81 -13.20
N GLY A 46 -6.13 26.68 -12.20
CA GLY A 46 -6.93 27.87 -11.93
C GLY A 46 -8.35 27.56 -11.44
N ILE A 47 -8.57 26.37 -10.87
CA ILE A 47 -9.86 25.96 -10.31
C ILE A 47 -10.07 26.63 -8.96
N ILE A 48 -9.01 26.65 -8.14
CA ILE A 48 -8.92 27.40 -6.89
C ILE A 48 -7.78 28.43 -6.96
N ASP A 49 -7.88 29.49 -6.16
CA ASP A 49 -6.83 30.49 -6.01
C ASP A 49 -5.82 30.13 -4.90
N LYS A 50 -4.84 31.02 -4.67
CA LYS A 50 -3.81 30.84 -3.63
C LYS A 50 -4.38 30.75 -2.20
N ASN A 51 -5.57 31.30 -1.98
CA ASN A 51 -6.29 31.30 -0.71
C ASN A 51 -7.33 30.17 -0.63
N LEU A 52 -7.27 29.20 -1.56
CA LEU A 52 -8.18 28.05 -1.65
C LEU A 52 -9.63 28.42 -1.98
N ASN A 53 -9.89 29.61 -2.54
CA ASN A 53 -11.22 29.98 -3.00
C ASN A 53 -11.47 29.50 -4.44
N VAL A 54 -12.68 29.05 -4.73
CA VAL A 54 -13.10 28.71 -6.10
C VAL A 54 -13.06 29.97 -6.98
N THR A 55 -12.38 29.88 -8.13
CA THR A 55 -12.24 31.03 -9.03
C THR A 55 -13.55 31.32 -9.78
N LYS A 56 -13.75 32.59 -10.19
CA LYS A 56 -14.99 33.05 -10.83
C LYS A 56 -15.47 32.20 -12.00
N LYS A 57 -14.53 31.62 -12.78
CA LYS A 57 -14.82 30.76 -13.94
C LYS A 57 -15.51 29.44 -13.54
N TYR A 58 -15.18 28.91 -12.37
CA TYR A 58 -15.62 27.61 -11.89
C TYR A 58 -16.60 27.69 -10.72
N LYS A 59 -17.01 28.91 -10.32
CA LYS A 59 -17.89 29.17 -9.18
C LYS A 59 -19.35 29.27 -9.64
N ASN A 60 -20.26 28.68 -8.88
CA ASN A 60 -21.69 28.91 -9.03
C ASN A 60 -22.06 30.36 -8.67
N ILE A 61 -23.00 30.97 -9.41
CA ILE A 61 -23.46 32.33 -9.11
C ILE A 61 -24.12 32.33 -7.73
N GLY A 62 -23.66 33.21 -6.84
CA GLY A 62 -24.21 33.36 -5.49
C GLY A 62 -23.84 32.25 -4.48
N LYS A 63 -23.03 31.25 -4.86
CA LYS A 63 -22.59 30.15 -3.97
C LYS A 63 -21.08 29.98 -3.99
N ASN A 64 -20.49 29.52 -2.89
CA ASN A 64 -19.05 29.18 -2.84
C ASN A 64 -18.79 27.71 -3.19
N GLU A 65 -19.39 27.25 -4.27
CA GLU A 65 -19.34 25.85 -4.74
C GLU A 65 -18.90 25.80 -6.19
N LEU A 66 -18.33 24.66 -6.60
CA LEU A 66 -17.99 24.40 -7.99
C LEU A 66 -19.25 24.29 -8.86
N ASN A 67 -19.27 24.99 -10.00
CA ASN A 67 -20.22 24.72 -11.07
C ASN A 67 -19.87 23.39 -11.78
N ASP A 68 -20.75 22.90 -12.66
CA ASP A 68 -20.58 21.59 -13.32
C ASP A 68 -19.24 21.46 -14.06
N LYS A 69 -18.79 22.54 -14.71
CA LYS A 69 -17.49 22.59 -15.37
C LYS A 69 -16.33 22.48 -14.38
N GLY A 70 -16.48 23.10 -13.21
CA GLY A 70 -15.53 23.01 -12.10
C GLY A 70 -15.50 21.60 -11.50
N GLN A 71 -16.66 21.00 -11.28
CA GLN A 71 -16.78 19.64 -10.75
C GLN A 71 -16.15 18.60 -11.69
N SER A 72 -16.48 18.64 -12.99
CA SER A 72 -15.87 17.77 -13.99
C SER A 72 -14.34 17.88 -14.00
N LYS A 73 -13.81 19.12 -14.01
CA LYS A 73 -12.37 19.36 -13.94
C LYS A 73 -11.74 18.87 -12.64
N TYR A 74 -12.42 19.04 -11.51
CA TYR A 74 -11.98 18.55 -10.22
C TYR A 74 -11.87 17.01 -10.22
N PHE A 75 -12.89 16.30 -10.73
CA PHE A 75 -12.86 14.85 -10.85
C PHE A 75 -11.72 14.38 -11.75
N ASP A 76 -11.48 15.03 -12.89
CA ASP A 76 -10.35 14.72 -13.76
C ASP A 76 -9.00 14.86 -13.03
N VAL A 77 -8.83 15.93 -12.25
CA VAL A 77 -7.63 16.14 -11.43
C VAL A 77 -7.47 15.02 -10.40
N LYS A 78 -8.53 14.74 -9.64
CA LYS A 78 -8.54 13.72 -8.59
C LYS A 78 -8.21 12.33 -9.14
N ILE A 79 -8.89 11.90 -10.21
CA ILE A 79 -8.65 10.60 -10.86
C ILE A 79 -7.20 10.48 -11.32
N ASN A 80 -6.65 11.52 -11.95
CA ASN A 80 -5.28 11.47 -12.46
C ASN A 80 -4.24 11.39 -11.34
N ILE A 81 -4.47 12.07 -10.21
CA ILE A 81 -3.58 12.01 -9.06
C ILE A 81 -3.65 10.65 -8.38
N LEU A 82 -4.85 10.11 -8.15
CA LEU A 82 -5.03 8.78 -7.58
C LEU A 82 -4.35 7.72 -8.46
N LYS A 83 -4.58 7.75 -9.78
CA LYS A 83 -3.91 6.86 -10.73
C LYS A 83 -2.39 7.00 -10.74
N PHE A 84 -1.87 8.21 -10.56
CA PHE A 84 -0.44 8.46 -10.51
C PHE A 84 0.20 7.94 -9.22
N VAL A 85 -0.41 8.24 -8.07
CA VAL A 85 0.10 7.85 -6.75
C VAL A 85 -0.01 6.35 -6.54
N PHE A 86 -1.17 5.77 -6.85
CA PHE A 86 -1.50 4.36 -6.61
C PHE A 86 -1.37 3.49 -7.86
N LYS A 87 -0.50 3.89 -8.79
CA LYS A 87 -0.10 3.04 -9.92
C LYS A 87 0.58 1.76 -9.42
N ASP A 88 1.40 1.92 -8.38
CA ASP A 88 2.19 0.86 -7.73
C ASP A 88 1.64 0.60 -6.33
N TYR A 89 2.01 -0.55 -5.75
CA TYR A 89 1.87 -0.79 -4.33
C TYR A 89 2.90 0.04 -3.55
N LEU A 90 2.47 0.69 -2.48
CA LEU A 90 3.25 1.61 -1.66
C LEU A 90 3.56 0.96 -0.31
N TYR A 91 4.82 1.06 0.12
CA TYR A 91 5.32 0.40 1.33
C TYR A 91 4.58 0.88 2.59
N GLN A 92 4.23 -0.01 3.51
CA GLN A 92 3.74 0.37 4.84
C GLN A 92 4.67 -0.09 5.96
N GLN A 93 5.08 -1.36 5.91
CA GLN A 93 5.85 -1.97 6.98
C GLN A 93 6.66 -3.14 6.43
N HIS A 94 7.78 -3.46 7.07
CA HIS A 94 8.45 -4.75 6.91
C HIS A 94 8.75 -5.40 8.26
N LEU A 95 8.90 -6.71 8.24
CA LEU A 95 9.40 -7.53 9.34
C LEU A 95 10.45 -8.49 8.83
N GLU A 96 11.52 -8.65 9.60
CA GLU A 96 12.53 -9.66 9.34
C GLU A 96 12.27 -10.92 10.15
N TYR A 97 12.40 -12.09 9.52
CA TYR A 97 12.32 -13.36 10.22
C TYR A 97 13.24 -14.39 9.56
N LYS A 98 14.23 -14.88 10.32
CA LYS A 98 15.32 -15.73 9.82
C LYS A 98 16.02 -15.09 8.61
N GLN A 99 15.94 -15.73 7.44
CA GLN A 99 16.56 -15.27 6.19
C GLN A 99 15.59 -14.53 5.27
N ASP A 100 14.36 -14.30 5.72
CA ASP A 100 13.29 -13.70 4.94
C ASP A 100 12.91 -12.30 5.48
N VAL A 101 12.37 -11.49 4.59
CA VAL A 101 11.72 -10.20 4.88
C VAL A 101 10.29 -10.26 4.37
N TYR A 102 9.34 -9.94 5.23
CA TYR A 102 7.92 -9.83 4.90
C TYR A 102 7.56 -8.36 4.83
N VAL A 103 6.98 -7.94 3.72
CA VAL A 103 6.69 -6.53 3.47
C VAL A 103 5.22 -6.37 3.18
N LEU A 104 4.59 -5.50 3.97
CA LEU A 104 3.21 -5.04 3.80
C LEU A 104 3.22 -3.83 2.87
N TYR A 105 2.47 -3.93 1.78
CA TYR A 105 2.19 -2.82 0.88
C TYR A 105 0.70 -2.51 0.83
N PHE A 106 0.41 -1.26 0.48
CA PHE A 106 -0.92 -0.68 0.33
C PHE A 106 -1.07 -0.03 -1.03
N SER A 107 -2.27 -0.09 -1.60
CA SER A 107 -2.65 0.71 -2.74
C SER A 107 -4.16 0.95 -2.77
N MET A 108 -4.62 1.75 -3.73
CA MET A 108 -6.02 1.85 -4.12
C MET A 108 -6.31 1.14 -5.44
N ALA A 109 -7.52 0.60 -5.56
CA ALA A 109 -8.12 0.18 -6.83
C ALA A 109 -9.32 1.09 -7.13
N GLY A 110 -9.53 1.42 -8.41
CA GLY A 110 -10.61 2.33 -8.78
C GLY A 110 -10.45 3.72 -8.18
N PHE A 111 -11.49 4.21 -7.48
CA PHE A 111 -11.55 5.57 -6.95
C PHE A 111 -11.38 5.65 -5.43
N ASP A 112 -11.85 4.64 -4.72
CA ASP A 112 -11.88 4.64 -3.27
C ASP A 112 -11.54 3.27 -2.67
N ASP A 113 -11.61 2.17 -3.40
CA ASP A 113 -11.29 0.86 -2.88
C ASP A 113 -9.82 0.77 -2.48
N THR A 114 -9.58 0.03 -1.40
CA THR A 114 -8.25 -0.11 -0.82
C THR A 114 -7.81 -1.55 -0.86
N GLU A 115 -6.55 -1.76 -1.21
CA GLU A 115 -5.95 -3.08 -1.34
C GLU A 115 -4.61 -3.14 -0.62
N TRP A 116 -4.35 -4.29 -0.01
CA TRP A 116 -3.12 -4.60 0.68
C TRP A 116 -2.58 -5.92 0.18
N CYS A 117 -1.26 -6.04 0.15
CA CYS A 117 -0.62 -7.32 -0.04
C CYS A 117 0.57 -7.49 0.91
N ILE A 118 0.84 -8.75 1.23
CA ILE A 118 2.08 -9.15 1.86
C ILE A 118 2.90 -9.91 0.83
N ILE A 119 4.16 -9.52 0.68
CA ILE A 119 5.14 -10.24 -0.13
C ILE A 119 6.35 -10.63 0.71
N LYS A 120 7.00 -11.71 0.33
CA LYS A 120 8.18 -12.26 0.98
C LYS A 120 9.40 -12.14 0.07
N TRP A 121 10.48 -11.61 0.62
CA TRP A 121 11.80 -11.53 0.00
C TRP A 121 12.79 -12.37 0.78
N ARG A 122 13.86 -12.80 0.12
CA ARG A 122 15.09 -13.13 0.86
C ARG A 122 15.80 -11.85 1.29
N LYS A 123 16.38 -11.84 2.48
CA LYS A 123 17.11 -10.68 3.03
C LYS A 123 18.22 -10.18 2.13
N ASP A 124 18.95 -11.08 1.48
CA ASP A 124 20.06 -10.75 0.57
C ASP A 124 19.59 -10.20 -0.79
N LYS A 125 18.29 -10.24 -1.07
CA LYS A 125 17.68 -9.77 -2.32
C LYS A 125 16.82 -8.53 -2.14
N TRP A 126 16.33 -8.27 -0.94
CA TRP A 126 15.49 -7.11 -0.69
C TRP A 126 16.35 -5.83 -0.65
N ASN A 127 15.98 -4.87 -1.49
CA ASN A 127 16.70 -3.62 -1.70
C ASN A 127 15.99 -2.39 -1.11
N TYR A 128 15.16 -2.58 -0.08
CA TYR A 128 14.40 -1.50 0.57
C TYR A 128 13.54 -0.67 -0.40
N GLN A 129 12.97 -1.31 -1.42
CA GLN A 129 12.05 -0.63 -2.32
C GLN A 129 10.81 -0.13 -1.55
N ASP A 130 10.48 1.15 -1.72
CA ASP A 130 9.31 1.78 -1.12
C ASP A 130 8.05 1.62 -1.97
N LYS A 131 8.20 1.10 -3.20
CA LYS A 131 7.13 0.79 -4.15
C LYS A 131 7.38 -0.54 -4.83
N ILE A 132 6.30 -1.19 -5.24
CA ILE A 132 6.37 -2.38 -6.09
C ILE A 132 5.29 -2.36 -7.17
N ASP A 133 5.67 -2.70 -8.40
CA ASP A 133 4.74 -2.72 -9.54
C ASP A 133 3.60 -3.73 -9.29
N LYS A 134 2.37 -3.22 -9.32
CA LYS A 134 1.16 -4.04 -9.15
C LYS A 134 1.08 -5.19 -10.13
N LYS A 135 1.54 -5.01 -11.36
CA LYS A 135 1.54 -6.06 -12.38
C LYS A 135 2.41 -7.24 -11.96
N LEU A 136 3.58 -6.97 -11.38
CA LEU A 136 4.47 -8.02 -10.89
C LEU A 136 3.86 -8.77 -9.70
N VAL A 137 3.21 -8.03 -8.78
CA VAL A 137 2.47 -8.65 -7.66
C VAL A 137 1.32 -9.52 -8.16
N ASN A 138 0.52 -9.03 -9.11
CA ASN A 138 -0.59 -9.79 -9.69
C ASN A 138 -0.10 -11.04 -10.45
N MET A 139 0.99 -10.92 -11.23
CA MET A 139 1.62 -12.09 -11.86
C MET A 139 2.07 -13.13 -10.83
N GLN A 140 2.59 -12.73 -9.67
CA GLN A 140 2.91 -13.68 -8.59
C GLN A 140 1.66 -14.30 -7.96
N ARG A 141 0.62 -13.49 -7.71
CA ARG A 141 -0.66 -13.97 -7.16
C ARG A 141 -1.30 -15.01 -8.08
N ASP A 142 -1.38 -14.74 -9.37
CA ASP A 142 -2.02 -15.61 -10.37
C ASP A 142 -1.24 -16.92 -10.55
N ASN A 143 0.09 -16.85 -10.52
CA ASN A 143 0.96 -18.03 -10.54
C ASN A 143 1.13 -18.69 -9.15
N ARG A 144 0.33 -18.32 -8.15
CA ARG A 144 0.39 -18.85 -6.77
C ARG A 144 1.79 -18.82 -6.14
N GLY A 145 2.60 -17.82 -6.48
CA GLY A 145 3.96 -17.66 -5.97
C GLY A 145 5.02 -18.51 -6.68
N GLU A 146 4.68 -19.21 -7.76
CA GLU A 146 5.59 -20.17 -8.44
C GLU A 146 6.42 -19.54 -9.56
N ASN A 147 6.21 -18.27 -9.89
CA ASN A 147 7.00 -17.62 -10.93
C ASN A 147 8.42 -17.33 -10.41
N LYS A 148 9.36 -18.23 -10.75
CA LYS A 148 10.77 -18.20 -10.32
C LYS A 148 11.57 -17.02 -10.89
N ASN A 149 11.00 -16.24 -11.80
CA ASN A 149 11.69 -15.12 -12.43
C ASN A 149 11.61 -13.81 -11.62
N LEU A 150 10.90 -13.80 -10.49
CA LEU A 150 10.86 -12.65 -9.58
C LEU A 150 11.55 -13.00 -8.27
N ASP A 151 12.24 -12.02 -7.71
CA ASP A 151 13.02 -12.14 -6.47
C ASP A 151 12.17 -12.21 -5.19
N PHE A 152 10.84 -12.26 -5.33
CA PHE A 152 9.88 -12.30 -4.25
C PHE A 152 8.74 -13.28 -4.51
N SER A 153 8.11 -13.72 -3.41
CA SER A 153 6.91 -14.55 -3.44
C SER A 153 5.72 -13.78 -2.86
N PHE A 154 4.55 -13.99 -3.43
CA PHE A 154 3.28 -13.48 -2.90
C PHE A 154 2.83 -14.30 -1.67
N ILE A 155 2.33 -13.65 -0.63
CA ILE A 155 1.83 -14.31 0.60
C ILE A 155 0.31 -14.22 0.71
N CYS A 156 -0.24 -13.00 0.74
CA CYS A 156 -1.68 -12.79 0.81
C CYS A 156 -2.09 -11.44 0.23
N PHE A 157 -3.38 -11.32 -0.07
CA PHE A 157 -4.03 -10.11 -0.55
C PHE A 157 -5.27 -9.84 0.28
N ASN A 158 -5.57 -8.57 0.49
CA ASN A 158 -6.72 -8.12 1.26
C ASN A 158 -7.28 -6.87 0.62
N TYR A 159 -8.59 -6.81 0.43
CA TYR A 159 -9.29 -5.79 -0.33
C TYR A 159 -10.53 -5.34 0.42
N ASP A 160 -10.87 -4.07 0.23
CA ASP A 160 -11.95 -3.43 0.95
C ASP A 160 -12.59 -2.34 0.08
N GLU A 161 -13.83 -2.61 -0.35
CA GLU A 161 -14.68 -1.71 -1.14
C GLU A 161 -15.50 -0.78 -0.22
N GLY A 162 -15.85 -1.21 1.00
CA GLY A 162 -16.86 -0.55 1.82
C GLY A 162 -16.72 -0.82 3.32
N PRO A 163 -17.33 0.06 4.13
CA PRO A 163 -16.80 0.55 5.42
C PRO A 163 -15.34 0.18 5.80
N LYS A 164 -14.38 0.91 5.22
CA LYS A 164 -12.95 0.56 5.28
C LYS A 164 -12.35 0.57 6.69
N ASN A 165 -11.53 -0.45 6.97
CA ASN A 165 -10.61 -0.48 8.11
C ASN A 165 -9.22 0.01 7.67
N LEU A 166 -9.01 1.32 7.73
CA LEU A 166 -7.75 2.00 7.35
C LEU A 166 -6.81 2.25 8.54
N ASP A 167 -7.35 2.18 9.75
CA ASP A 167 -6.59 2.41 10.98
C ASP A 167 -5.70 1.22 11.31
N ARG A 168 -4.49 1.50 11.80
CA ARG A 168 -3.56 0.50 12.35
C ARG A 168 -3.38 -0.72 11.44
N VAL A 169 -3.21 -0.49 10.14
CA VAL A 169 -2.87 -1.56 9.20
C VAL A 169 -1.40 -1.92 9.43
N ILE A 170 -1.17 -3.10 10.01
CA ILE A 170 0.16 -3.58 10.40
C ILE A 170 0.28 -5.08 10.17
N ILE A 171 1.52 -5.54 10.15
CA ILE A 171 1.88 -6.94 10.30
C ILE A 171 2.70 -7.13 11.58
N PHE A 172 2.60 -8.30 12.21
CA PHE A 172 3.45 -8.70 13.32
C PHE A 172 3.68 -10.21 13.33
N ILE A 173 4.68 -10.66 14.10
CA ILE A 173 4.98 -12.09 14.27
C ILE A 173 4.67 -12.52 15.69
N LYS A 174 3.95 -13.63 15.84
CA LYS A 174 3.67 -14.30 17.12
C LYS A 174 3.76 -15.81 16.95
N ASN A 175 4.55 -16.50 17.78
CA ASN A 175 4.68 -17.96 17.77
C ASN A 175 4.96 -18.58 16.38
N ASN A 176 5.84 -17.96 15.59
CA ASN A 176 6.15 -18.34 14.21
C ASN A 176 4.98 -18.18 13.22
N TYR A 177 4.01 -17.35 13.54
CA TYR A 177 2.97 -16.92 12.64
C TYR A 177 3.14 -15.46 12.29
N LEU A 178 2.99 -15.12 11.01
CA LEU A 178 2.84 -13.76 10.54
C LEU A 178 1.35 -13.44 10.49
N VAL A 179 0.96 -12.35 11.15
CA VAL A 179 -0.42 -11.90 11.28
C VAL A 179 -0.56 -10.52 10.67
N MET A 180 -1.62 -10.30 9.90
CA MET A 180 -2.03 -8.97 9.45
C MET A 180 -3.20 -8.47 10.31
N GLU A 181 -3.08 -7.23 10.79
CA GLU A 181 -4.11 -6.54 11.57
C GLU A 181 -4.55 -5.28 10.84
N ARG A 182 -5.85 -4.99 10.88
CA ARG A 182 -6.45 -3.74 10.40
C ARG A 182 -7.64 -3.39 11.29
N GLY A 183 -7.71 -2.14 11.76
CA GLY A 183 -8.79 -1.68 12.64
C GLY A 183 -8.89 -2.45 13.96
N GLY A 184 -7.79 -3.02 14.45
CA GLY A 184 -7.78 -3.85 15.67
C GLY A 184 -8.26 -5.30 15.47
N LEU A 185 -8.62 -5.69 14.25
CA LEU A 185 -9.04 -7.05 13.89
C LEU A 185 -7.97 -7.75 13.06
N TYR A 186 -7.92 -9.08 13.12
CA TYR A 186 -6.95 -9.86 12.34
C TYR A 186 -7.59 -10.27 11.02
N HIS A 187 -6.83 -10.16 9.94
CA HIS A 187 -7.30 -10.36 8.57
C HIS A 187 -6.59 -11.51 7.86
N SER A 188 -5.34 -11.80 8.24
CA SER A 188 -4.61 -12.94 7.68
C SER A 188 -3.66 -13.59 8.68
N LEU A 189 -3.40 -14.88 8.48
CA LEU A 189 -2.51 -15.71 9.26
C LEU A 189 -1.69 -16.60 8.33
N PHE A 190 -0.37 -16.42 8.36
CA PHE A 190 0.59 -17.20 7.61
C PHE A 190 1.53 -17.95 8.54
N ASP A 191 1.65 -19.26 8.34
CA ASP A 191 2.56 -20.15 9.06
C ASP A 191 3.97 -20.01 8.49
N LEU A 192 4.87 -19.39 9.26
CA LEU A 192 6.26 -19.16 8.86
C LEU A 192 7.09 -20.45 8.89
N LYS A 193 6.69 -21.46 9.66
CA LYS A 193 7.41 -22.74 9.75
C LYS A 193 7.13 -23.60 8.53
N ASN A 194 5.87 -23.67 8.13
CA ASN A 194 5.43 -24.52 7.02
C ASN A 194 5.28 -23.75 5.69
N ASN A 195 5.57 -22.44 5.70
CA ASN A 195 5.44 -21.55 4.54
C ASN A 195 4.04 -21.64 3.89
N LYS A 196 2.99 -21.54 4.72
CA LYS A 196 1.61 -21.80 4.30
C LYS A 196 0.66 -20.71 4.81
N LEU A 197 -0.16 -20.18 3.91
CA LEU A 197 -1.29 -19.32 4.28
C LEU A 197 -2.38 -20.18 4.90
N LEU A 198 -2.75 -19.90 6.15
CA LEU A 198 -3.73 -20.68 6.91
C LEU A 198 -5.11 -20.03 6.87
N ILE A 199 -5.17 -18.72 7.06
CA ILE A 199 -6.42 -17.95 7.09
C ILE A 199 -6.19 -16.65 6.32
N ASN A 200 -7.07 -16.35 5.38
CA ASN A 200 -7.18 -15.08 4.69
C ASN A 200 -8.59 -14.95 4.15
N GLU A 201 -9.21 -13.80 4.33
CA GLU A 201 -10.40 -13.44 3.56
C GLU A 201 -10.06 -12.25 2.68
N ASP A 202 -10.04 -12.46 1.36
CA ASP A 202 -9.61 -11.46 0.39
C ASP A 202 -10.53 -10.23 0.42
N SER A 203 -11.85 -10.39 0.62
CA SER A 203 -12.81 -9.27 0.69
C SER A 203 -13.88 -9.51 1.75
N PRO A 204 -13.65 -9.04 3.00
CA PRO A 204 -14.65 -9.14 4.06
C PRO A 204 -15.98 -8.45 3.70
N PHE A 205 -15.93 -7.34 2.95
CA PHE A 205 -17.11 -6.65 2.45
C PHE A 205 -18.00 -7.59 1.62
N THR A 206 -17.42 -8.21 0.58
CA THR A 206 -18.16 -9.14 -0.29
C THR A 206 -18.70 -10.36 0.46
N LYS A 207 -17.96 -10.87 1.46
CA LYS A 207 -18.39 -12.06 2.22
C LYS A 207 -19.46 -11.79 3.26
N SER A 208 -19.35 -10.66 3.96
CA SER A 208 -20.31 -10.27 4.98
C SER A 208 -21.63 -9.81 4.36
N ASN A 209 -21.61 -9.35 3.10
CA ASN A 209 -22.79 -8.90 2.35
C ASN A 209 -23.55 -7.81 3.12
N THR A 210 -22.81 -6.89 3.74
CA THR A 210 -23.34 -5.73 4.46
C THR A 210 -22.58 -4.47 4.06
N ASP A 211 -23.32 -3.37 4.00
CA ASP A 211 -22.77 -2.02 3.78
C ASP A 211 -22.48 -1.30 5.11
N ASN A 212 -22.75 -1.94 6.26
CA ASN A 212 -22.54 -1.38 7.59
C ASN A 212 -21.19 -1.80 8.21
N LYS A 213 -20.46 -0.83 8.78
CA LYS A 213 -19.11 -1.05 9.33
C LYS A 213 -19.12 -1.97 10.54
N GLU A 214 -20.06 -1.77 11.45
CA GLU A 214 -20.17 -2.52 12.68
C GLU A 214 -20.51 -3.99 12.40
N GLU A 215 -21.44 -4.23 11.47
CA GLU A 215 -21.82 -5.57 11.02
C GLU A 215 -20.67 -6.27 10.30
N MET A 216 -19.96 -5.58 9.40
CA MET A 216 -18.79 -6.14 8.73
C MET A 216 -17.69 -6.49 9.75
N ASN A 217 -17.44 -5.62 10.73
CA ASN A 217 -16.46 -5.86 11.79
C ASN A 217 -16.83 -7.03 12.69
N LEU A 218 -18.12 -7.18 13.02
CA LEU A 218 -18.62 -8.35 13.75
C LEU A 218 -18.39 -9.62 12.94
N TRP A 219 -18.69 -9.60 11.65
CA TRP A 219 -18.45 -10.72 10.75
C TRP A 219 -16.96 -11.09 10.69
N ILE A 220 -16.07 -10.11 10.51
CA ILE A 220 -14.60 -10.30 10.52
C ILE A 220 -14.18 -10.94 11.86
N LYS A 221 -14.73 -10.44 12.96
CA LYS A 221 -14.39 -10.93 14.29
C LYS A 221 -14.66 -12.43 14.43
N GLU A 222 -15.88 -12.84 14.11
CA GLU A 222 -16.35 -14.22 14.27
C GLU A 222 -15.74 -15.18 13.25
N ASN A 223 -15.53 -14.72 12.02
CA ASN A 223 -15.14 -15.59 10.90
C ASN A 223 -13.64 -15.62 10.63
N VAL A 224 -12.89 -14.62 11.08
CA VAL A 224 -11.45 -14.48 10.80
C VAL A 224 -10.68 -14.26 12.09
N HIS A 225 -10.93 -13.17 12.81
CA HIS A 225 -10.11 -12.76 13.96
C HIS A 225 -10.05 -13.80 15.07
N ASP A 226 -11.21 -14.29 15.54
CA ASP A 226 -11.28 -15.23 16.66
C ASP A 226 -10.60 -16.57 16.33
N LYS A 227 -10.67 -17.01 15.06
CA LYS A 227 -9.97 -18.21 14.58
C LYS A 227 -8.45 -18.01 14.60
N ILE A 228 -7.98 -16.85 14.14
CA ILE A 228 -6.56 -16.49 14.18
C ILE A 228 -6.08 -16.42 15.63
N LEU A 229 -6.82 -15.71 16.49
CA LEU A 229 -6.50 -15.52 17.91
C LEU A 229 -6.37 -16.86 18.64
N LYS A 230 -7.25 -17.83 18.34
CA LYS A 230 -7.18 -19.18 18.89
C LYS A 230 -5.89 -19.90 18.49
N ILE A 231 -5.47 -19.81 17.22
CA ILE A 231 -4.26 -20.49 16.73
C ILE A 231 -2.99 -19.88 17.32
N ILE A 232 -2.88 -18.55 17.39
CA ILE A 232 -1.65 -17.88 17.83
C ILE A 232 -1.46 -17.84 19.36
N ASN A 233 -2.47 -18.27 20.13
CA ASN A 233 -2.43 -18.37 21.60
C ASN A 233 -2.29 -19.81 22.11
N GLN A 234 -2.28 -20.79 21.22
CA GLN A 234 -1.86 -22.16 21.52
C GLN A 234 -0.33 -22.23 21.54
#